data_AF-A0A3M2CXL0-F1
#
_entry.id   AF-A0A3M2CXL0-F1
#
_cell.length_a   1.000
_cell.length_b   1.000
_cell.length_c   1.000
_cell.angle_alpha   90.00
_cell.angle_beta   90.00
_cell.angle_gamma   90.00
#
_symmetry.space_group_name_H-M   'P 1'
#
loop_
_entity.id
_entity.type
_entity.pdbx_description
1 polymer ?
#
loop_
_entity_poly.entity_id
_entity_poly.type
_entity_poly.pdbx_seq_one_letter_code
_entity_poly.pdbx_strand_id
1 'polypeptide(L)'
;TGGLDFGGPAHFNVPNIVFARACSEPNRDHPRWSFQRICDVCWRWLAEGKFQCESIVSPVVPFEESVEAYRSIDTHPERSIKLGVSFR
;
A
#
# COMPACT_ATOMS: atom_id res chain seq x y z
N THR A 1 12.69 25.64 11.71
CA THR A 1 13.32 24.34 12.03
C THR A 1 12.20 23.35 12.34
N GLY A 2 12.17 22.18 11.70
CA GLY A 2 11.08 21.21 11.80
C GLY A 2 11.58 19.83 12.25
N GLY A 3 12.15 19.76 13.45
CA GLY A 3 12.58 18.51 14.07
C GLY A 3 11.47 17.87 14.89
N LEU A 4 11.50 16.54 15.03
CA LEU A 4 10.63 15.81 15.95
C LEU A 4 11.24 15.88 17.37
N ASP A 5 10.49 16.44 18.33
CA ASP A 5 10.88 16.48 19.74
C ASP A 5 10.19 15.36 20.52
N PHE A 6 10.97 14.32 20.87
CA PHE A 6 10.51 13.22 21.71
C PHE A 6 10.93 13.37 23.18
N GLY A 7 11.60 14.47 23.55
CA GLY A 7 12.20 14.68 24.87
C GLY A 7 11.19 14.51 26.01
N GLY A 8 10.11 15.27 26.02
CA GLY A 8 9.05 15.10 27.03
C GLY A 8 8.25 13.79 26.85
N PRO A 9 7.65 13.55 25.67
CA PRO A 9 6.76 12.40 25.46
C PRO A 9 7.40 11.03 25.68
N ALA A 10 8.69 10.84 25.36
CA ALA A 10 9.34 9.54 25.51
C ALA A 10 9.56 9.12 26.97
N HIS A 11 9.58 10.06 27.93
CA HIS A 11 9.79 9.75 29.35
C HIS A 11 8.53 9.22 30.04
N PHE A 12 7.34 9.71 29.66
CA PHE A 12 6.09 9.40 30.37
C PHE A 12 5.11 8.57 29.54
N ASN A 13 5.09 8.76 28.21
CA ASN A 13 4.03 8.23 27.36
C ASN A 13 4.45 7.02 26.51
N VAL A 14 5.74 6.71 26.45
CA VAL A 14 6.31 5.58 25.68
C VAL A 14 5.65 5.45 24.29
N PRO A 15 5.74 6.49 23.45
CA PRO A 15 4.97 6.54 22.21
C PRO A 15 5.48 5.49 21.20
N ASN A 16 4.55 4.89 20.46
CA ASN A 16 4.88 4.05 19.31
C ASN A 16 4.98 4.90 18.04
N ILE A 17 6.09 4.81 17.32
CA ILE A 17 6.23 5.38 15.98
C ILE A 17 5.94 4.26 14.97
N VAL A 18 4.78 4.32 14.33
CA VAL A 18 4.32 3.28 13.41
C VAL A 18 4.30 3.81 11.99
N PHE A 19 5.02 3.14 11.09
CA PHE A 19 4.97 3.38 9.65
C PHE A 19 4.05 2.36 8.99
N ALA A 20 3.31 2.77 7.96
CA ALA A 20 2.35 1.94 7.24
C ALA A 20 3.01 0.98 6.24
N ARG A 21 4.02 0.21 6.69
CA ARG A 21 4.74 -0.75 5.86
C ARG A 21 4.49 -2.16 6.34
N ALA A 22 3.98 -3.01 5.45
CA ALA A 22 3.69 -4.42 5.71
C ALA A 22 4.66 -5.41 5.02
N CYS A 23 5.61 -4.88 4.25
CA CYS A 23 6.51 -5.65 3.37
C CYS A 23 8.01 -5.50 3.73
N SER A 24 8.33 -5.15 4.98
CA SER A 24 9.71 -5.19 5.49
C SER A 24 9.75 -6.12 6.70
N GLU A 25 10.37 -7.29 6.51
CA GLU A 25 10.52 -8.28 7.57
C GLU A 25 11.73 -7.94 8.47
N PRO A 26 11.62 -8.13 9.81
CA PRO A 26 10.42 -8.59 10.51
C PRO A 26 9.39 -7.47 10.67
N ASN A 27 8.13 -7.78 10.38
CA ASN A 27 7.02 -6.90 10.70
C ASN A 27 6.92 -6.69 12.24
N ARG A 28 6.37 -5.56 12.68
CA ARG A 28 6.25 -5.20 14.12
C ARG A 28 5.67 -6.34 14.97
N ASP A 29 4.69 -7.04 14.43
CA ASP A 29 3.95 -8.09 15.13
C ASP A 29 4.46 -9.51 14.80
N HIS A 30 5.65 -9.64 14.20
CA HIS A 30 6.32 -10.92 13.95
C HIS A 30 6.56 -11.68 15.28
N PRO A 31 6.38 -13.01 15.34
CA PRO A 31 6.00 -13.93 14.26
C PRO A 31 4.47 -14.05 14.05
N ARG A 32 3.64 -13.34 14.81
CA ARG A 32 2.17 -13.45 14.69
C ARG A 32 1.69 -13.00 13.31
N TRP A 33 2.24 -11.89 12.81
CA TRP A 33 2.05 -11.39 11.44
C TRP A 33 3.39 -11.37 10.70
N SER A 34 3.63 -12.40 9.89
CA SER A 34 4.65 -12.41 8.84
C SER A 34 4.06 -11.94 7.51
N PHE A 35 4.90 -11.48 6.59
CA PHE A 35 4.47 -11.14 5.22
C PHE A 35 3.69 -12.29 4.55
N GLN A 36 4.13 -13.54 4.72
CA GLN A 36 3.43 -14.72 4.20
C GLN A 36 1.98 -14.78 4.74
N ARG A 37 1.80 -14.66 6.05
CA ARG A 37 0.46 -14.70 6.65
C ARG A 37 -0.42 -13.54 6.18
N ILE A 38 0.15 -12.35 6.00
CA ILE A 38 -0.56 -11.19 5.45
C ILE A 38 -1.10 -11.52 4.05
N CYS A 39 -0.24 -12.04 3.17
CA CYS A 39 -0.65 -12.46 1.82
C CYS A 39 -1.75 -13.53 1.87
N ASP A 40 -1.60 -14.57 2.67
CA ASP A 40 -2.57 -15.68 2.77
C ASP A 40 -3.95 -15.19 3.24
N VAL A 41 -3.98 -14.31 4.23
CA VAL A 41 -5.23 -13.74 4.77
C VAL A 41 -5.90 -12.83 3.74
N CYS A 42 -5.14 -11.91 3.14
CA CYS A 42 -5.67 -11.00 2.12
C CYS A 42 -6.21 -11.76 0.91
N TRP A 43 -5.51 -12.80 0.46
CA TRP A 43 -5.94 -13.63 -0.67
C TRP A 43 -7.25 -14.36 -0.36
N ARG A 44 -7.34 -14.99 0.82
CA ARG A 44 -8.58 -15.65 1.25
C ARG A 44 -9.75 -14.66 1.32
N TRP A 45 -9.55 -13.49 1.93
CA TRP A 45 -10.61 -12.48 2.04
C TRP A 45 -11.04 -11.93 0.69
N LEU A 46 -10.12 -11.76 -0.25
CA LEU A 46 -10.44 -11.39 -1.62
C LEU A 46 -11.29 -12.47 -2.30
N ALA A 47 -10.89 -13.75 -2.19
CA ALA A 47 -11.63 -14.88 -2.75
C ALA A 47 -13.03 -15.07 -2.12
N GLU A 48 -13.18 -14.74 -0.83
CA GLU A 48 -14.45 -14.75 -0.11
C GLU A 48 -15.34 -13.53 -0.41
N GLY A 49 -14.90 -12.60 -1.27
CA GLY A 49 -15.66 -11.39 -1.61
C GLY A 49 -15.77 -10.39 -0.46
N LYS A 50 -14.86 -10.44 0.53
CA LYS A 50 -14.86 -9.49 1.65
C LYS A 50 -14.33 -8.11 1.25
N PHE A 51 -13.74 -8.00 0.06
CA PHE A 51 -13.23 -6.76 -0.50
C PHE A 51 -13.83 -6.52 -1.88
N GLN A 52 -14.26 -5.27 -2.12
CA GLN A 52 -14.59 -4.76 -3.44
C GLN A 52 -13.36 -3.98 -3.96
N CYS A 53 -12.64 -4.55 -4.93
CA CYS A 53 -11.34 -4.05 -5.39
C CYS A 53 -11.32 -3.70 -6.88
N GLU A 54 -12.43 -3.85 -7.59
CA GLU A 54 -12.54 -3.73 -9.04
C GLU A 54 -12.10 -2.35 -9.54
N SER A 55 -12.35 -1.30 -8.77
CA SER A 55 -11.97 0.09 -9.13
C SER A 55 -10.59 0.51 -8.65
N ILE A 56 -9.86 -0.32 -7.89
CA ILE A 56 -8.53 0.02 -7.39
C ILE A 56 -7.53 0.05 -8.54
N VAL A 57 -7.59 -0.94 -9.43
CA VAL A 57 -6.75 -1.02 -10.62
C VAL A 57 -7.48 -0.36 -11.79
N SER A 58 -7.22 0.92 -11.99
CA SER A 58 -7.83 1.75 -13.02
C SER A 58 -6.93 2.96 -13.33
N PRO A 59 -6.72 3.32 -14.61
CA PRO A 59 -7.21 2.61 -15.80
C PRO A 59 -6.43 1.30 -16.05
N VAL A 60 -7.00 0.42 -16.88
CA VAL A 60 -6.30 -0.73 -17.46
C VAL A 60 -6.12 -0.47 -18.95
N VAL A 61 -4.87 -0.32 -19.40
CA VAL A 61 -4.52 0.04 -20.78
C VAL A 61 -3.70 -1.07 -21.46
N PRO A 62 -3.67 -1.16 -22.80
CA PRO A 62 -2.72 -2.03 -23.51
C PRO A 62 -1.27 -1.57 -23.30
N PHE A 63 -0.31 -2.47 -23.48
CA PHE A 63 1.11 -2.18 -23.23
C PHE A 63 1.64 -1.01 -24.07
N GLU A 64 1.17 -0.88 -25.31
CA GLU A 64 1.54 0.17 -26.26
C GLU A 64 1.15 1.56 -25.74
N GLU A 65 0.10 1.66 -24.93
CA GLU A 65 -0.39 2.91 -24.33
C GLU A 65 0.21 3.19 -22.95
N SER A 66 1.01 2.27 -22.39
CA SER A 66 1.52 2.37 -21.02
C SER A 66 2.32 3.65 -20.77
N VAL A 67 3.11 4.12 -21.73
CA VAL A 67 3.91 5.35 -21.61
C VAL A 67 3.00 6.58 -21.42
N GLU A 68 1.94 6.69 -22.21
CA GLU A 68 1.01 7.81 -22.10
C GLU A 68 0.16 7.71 -20.83
N ALA A 69 -0.27 6.51 -20.47
CA ALA A 69 -0.99 6.28 -19.22
C ALA A 69 -0.14 6.65 -17.99
N TYR A 70 1.15 6.34 -17.98
CA TYR A 70 2.08 6.78 -16.93
C TYR A 70 2.18 8.30 -16.83
N ARG A 71 2.28 9.01 -17.97
CA ARG A 71 2.30 10.49 -17.99
C ARG A 71 0.97 11.07 -17.49
N SER A 72 -0.14 10.45 -17.87
CA SER A 72 -1.48 10.87 -17.46
C SER A 72 -1.66 10.79 -15.94
N ILE A 73 -1.29 9.68 -15.31
CA ILE A 73 -1.44 9.52 -13.85
C ILE A 73 -0.48 10.41 -13.04
N ASP A 74 0.67 10.76 -13.60
CA ASP A 74 1.63 11.68 -12.95
C ASP A 74 1.09 13.12 -12.97
N THR A 75 0.50 13.53 -14.10
CA THR A 75 -0.06 14.88 -14.27
C THR A 75 -1.46 15.05 -13.68
N HIS A 76 -2.21 13.96 -13.51
CA HIS A 76 -3.57 13.94 -12.97
C HIS A 76 -3.72 12.82 -11.91
N PRO A 77 -3.03 12.94 -10.76
CA PRO A 77 -3.00 11.90 -9.73
C PRO A 77 -4.38 11.64 -9.10
N GLU A 78 -5.33 12.57 -9.22
CA GLU A 78 -6.70 12.41 -8.75
C GLU A 78 -7.50 11.36 -9.54
N ARG A 79 -7.03 10.97 -10.73
CA ARG A 79 -7.79 10.10 -11.66
C ARG A 79 -7.47 8.62 -11.54
N SER A 80 -6.44 8.24 -10.78
CA SER A 80 -5.96 6.86 -10.72
C SER A 80 -5.39 6.55 -9.34
N ILE A 81 -5.78 5.38 -8.80
CA ILE A 81 -5.15 4.80 -7.60
C ILE A 81 -3.99 3.89 -8.03
N LYS A 82 -4.22 3.04 -9.04
CA LYS A 82 -3.23 2.08 -9.55
C LYS A 82 -3.45 1.82 -11.03
N LEU A 83 -2.46 2.16 -11.85
CA LEU A 83 -2.44 1.80 -13.27
C LEU A 83 -2.32 0.28 -13.45
N GLY A 84 -3.17 -0.29 -14.30
CA GLY A 84 -3.06 -1.65 -14.81
C GLY A 84 -2.62 -1.67 -16.26
N VAL A 85 -1.87 -2.70 -16.66
CA VAL A 85 -1.46 -2.93 -18.05
C VAL A 85 -1.88 -4.33 -18.49
N SER A 86 -2.51 -4.42 -19.65
CA SER A 86 -2.88 -5.67 -20.31
C SER A 86 -1.86 -6.02 -21.39
N PHE A 87 -1.42 -7.29 -21.41
CA PHE A 87 -0.47 -7.85 -22.39
C PHE A 87 -1.15 -8.76 -23.42
N ARG A 88 -2.48 -8.69 -23.53
CA ARG A 88 -3.28 -9.50 -24.46
C ARG A 88 -3.02 -9.13 -25.91
#